data_AF-A7F1L4-F1
#
_entry.id   AF-A7F1L4-F1
#
_cell.length_a   1.000
_cell.length_b   1.000
_cell.length_c   1.000
_cell.angle_alpha   90.00
_cell.angle_beta   90.00
_cell.angle_gamma   90.00
#
_symmetry.space_group_name_H-M   'P 1'
#
loop_
_entity.id
_entity.type
_entity.pdbx_description
1 polymer ?
#
loop_
_entity_poly.entity_id
_entity_poly.type
_entity_poly.pdbx_seq_one_letter_code
_entity_poly.pdbx_strand_id
1 'polypeptide(L)'
;MVNPKYALHDVPGKGRGLVVTQEIPKGTRMLEERPIMTRPKRAHEGFSLRNKFNALNEAQRQAFLSLSNIHPFKDADEQYLGIFKTNGLPMESDDRGGLFIETSRINHTCDNNACHNWNTKVKRMTVHALRNIQKGEKITINYLGSRPWTHGIRLGILKEKFEFLCSCDLCCLPPEQSKRSDRELIDIYRGITLVPRVFIRYPLQAIRYLDQVVQLLSGNEFHLSLLCNALSEASKLNLGQGDLARARVLAQKAMQYMIVIYGSDSPEVLDNKRRANYPSMSDFYGLSSQDWATAVNDVPSGLKSDEFEDWVWRREGLQDSRLFSDRPNSFLGYSMFPAFNDLPHEREANPDFYEEVGTSTCQPRRHWCFLGEIVEFQPRRPREILIEDIDGTNVELTLDNDARDKSPPLPQLRKGHTVAVLYAQRCGDDSEPEISLQNAALLQSRNSLLKEKLKIPEYATPVERNQHQWQNAAGALCSGIAISK
;
A
#
# COMPACT_ATOMS: atom_id res chain seq x y z
N MET A 1 -8.61 -41.79 15.79
CA MET A 1 -8.66 -40.37 16.21
C MET A 1 -7.82 -39.59 15.22
N VAL A 2 -8.37 -38.56 14.57
CA VAL A 2 -7.59 -37.70 13.67
C VAL A 2 -6.68 -36.85 14.54
N ASN A 3 -5.36 -36.98 14.41
CA ASN A 3 -4.44 -36.10 15.13
C ASN A 3 -4.72 -34.65 14.72
N PRO A 4 -4.88 -33.71 15.67
CA PRO A 4 -5.14 -32.32 15.35
C PRO A 4 -3.94 -31.75 14.58
N LYS A 5 -4.18 -30.89 13.57
CA LYS A 5 -3.13 -30.34 12.68
C LYS A 5 -2.15 -29.40 13.41
N TYR A 6 -2.53 -28.93 14.59
CA TYR A 6 -1.77 -28.03 15.44
C TYR A 6 -2.11 -28.26 16.91
N ALA A 7 -1.26 -27.77 17.80
CA ALA A 7 -1.43 -27.81 19.25
C ALA A 7 -1.10 -26.44 19.87
N LEU A 8 -1.65 -26.18 21.06
CA LEU A 8 -1.34 -24.98 21.83
C LEU A 8 -0.05 -25.18 22.63
N HIS A 9 0.87 -24.24 22.55
CA HIS A 9 2.13 -24.24 23.28
C HIS A 9 2.38 -22.91 23.97
N ASP A 10 3.13 -22.93 25.07
CA ASP A 10 3.67 -21.71 25.67
C ASP A 10 4.77 -21.12 24.77
N VAL A 11 4.70 -19.82 24.54
CA VAL A 11 5.63 -19.05 23.71
C VAL A 11 6.28 -17.99 24.61
N PRO A 12 7.59 -18.10 24.88
CA PRO A 12 8.30 -17.13 25.71
C PRO A 12 8.04 -15.69 25.26
N GLY A 13 7.60 -14.84 26.19
CA GLY A 13 7.31 -13.41 25.94
C GLY A 13 6.05 -13.11 25.12
N LYS A 14 5.30 -14.12 24.67
CA LYS A 14 4.06 -13.94 23.85
C LYS A 14 2.87 -14.77 24.33
N GLY A 15 2.91 -15.26 25.57
CA GLY A 15 1.83 -16.06 26.14
C GLY A 15 1.73 -17.44 25.49
N ARG A 16 0.59 -17.78 24.91
CA ARG A 16 0.35 -19.08 24.25
C ARG A 16 0.24 -18.90 22.74
N GLY A 17 0.62 -19.91 21.96
CA GLY A 17 0.60 -19.88 20.50
C GLY A 17 0.30 -21.25 19.89
N LEU A 18 -0.21 -21.26 18.65
CA LEU A 18 -0.45 -22.51 17.92
C LEU A 18 0.82 -22.97 17.19
N VAL A 19 1.16 -24.24 17.32
CA VAL A 19 2.30 -24.90 16.66
C VAL A 19 1.78 -26.08 15.85
N VAL A 20 2.26 -26.19 14.62
CA VAL A 20 1.87 -27.23 13.67
C VAL A 20 2.43 -28.59 14.09
N THR A 21 1.59 -29.63 14.09
CA THR A 21 1.97 -31.00 14.50
C THR A 21 2.25 -31.91 13.30
N GLN A 22 1.83 -31.49 12.10
CA GLN A 22 2.02 -32.16 10.81
C GLN A 22 2.00 -31.13 9.69
N GLU A 23 2.71 -31.34 8.59
CA GLU A 23 2.78 -30.38 7.48
C GLU A 23 1.38 -29.91 7.01
N ILE A 24 1.24 -28.60 6.80
CA ILE A 24 0.02 -27.97 6.30
C ILE A 24 0.30 -27.35 4.93
N PRO A 25 -0.27 -27.89 3.85
CA PRO A 25 -0.13 -27.32 2.51
C PRO A 25 -0.77 -25.93 2.37
N LYS A 26 -0.19 -25.10 1.49
CA LYS A 26 -0.73 -23.80 1.08
C LYS A 26 -2.21 -23.91 0.67
N GLY A 27 -3.01 -22.93 1.10
CA GLY A 27 -4.46 -22.84 0.84
C GLY A 27 -5.32 -23.72 1.75
N THR A 28 -4.74 -24.52 2.64
CA THR A 28 -5.51 -25.35 3.57
C THR A 28 -6.29 -24.46 4.56
N ARG A 29 -7.60 -24.66 4.68
CA ARG A 29 -8.40 -24.18 5.81
C ARG A 29 -8.02 -24.95 7.07
N MET A 30 -7.31 -24.31 7.98
CA MET A 30 -6.82 -24.91 9.22
C MET A 30 -7.84 -24.82 10.33
N LEU A 31 -8.56 -23.69 10.40
CA LEU A 31 -9.47 -23.38 11.48
C LEU A 31 -10.77 -22.79 10.95
N GLU A 32 -11.89 -23.16 11.59
CA GLU A 32 -13.22 -22.62 11.31
C GLU A 32 -14.01 -22.47 12.61
N GLU A 33 -14.24 -21.23 13.05
CA GLU A 33 -14.69 -20.93 14.41
C GLU A 33 -15.90 -19.97 14.45
N ARG A 34 -16.89 -20.27 15.31
CA ARG A 34 -18.00 -19.35 15.59
C ARG A 34 -17.58 -18.36 16.67
N PRO A 35 -18.04 -17.10 16.62
CA PRO A 35 -17.74 -16.16 17.67
C PRO A 35 -18.43 -16.62 18.97
N ILE A 36 -17.70 -16.63 20.08
CA ILE A 36 -18.32 -16.84 21.40
C ILE A 36 -19.04 -15.55 21.86
N MET A 37 -18.59 -14.40 21.36
CA MET A 37 -19.12 -13.10 21.71
C MET A 37 -18.99 -12.15 20.52
N THR A 38 -19.96 -11.24 20.37
CA THR A 38 -19.96 -10.20 19.34
C THR A 38 -20.20 -8.82 19.94
N ARG A 39 -19.57 -7.80 19.35
CA ARG A 39 -19.69 -6.40 19.76
C ARG A 39 -19.92 -5.52 18.54
N PRO A 40 -20.90 -4.59 18.55
CA PRO A 40 -21.01 -3.55 17.52
C PRO A 40 -19.76 -2.67 17.48
N LYS A 41 -19.30 -2.33 16.28
CA LYS A 41 -18.17 -1.44 16.04
C LYS A 41 -18.46 -0.05 16.60
N ARG A 42 -19.69 0.44 16.36
CA ARG A 42 -20.26 1.64 16.99
C ARG A 42 -21.16 1.25 18.16
N ALA A 43 -20.53 0.72 19.21
CA ALA A 43 -21.25 0.44 20.45
C ALA A 43 -21.81 1.75 21.05
N HIS A 44 -23.05 1.72 21.51
CA HIS A 44 -23.65 2.85 22.23
C HIS A 44 -22.98 3.04 23.59
N GLU A 45 -23.09 4.25 24.13
CA GLU A 45 -22.64 4.57 25.49
C GLU A 45 -23.34 3.64 26.50
N GLY A 46 -22.58 3.07 27.43
CA GLY A 46 -23.09 2.08 28.39
C GLY A 46 -23.21 0.63 27.86
N PHE A 47 -22.76 0.34 26.63
CA PHE A 47 -22.72 -1.04 26.12
C PHE A 47 -21.86 -1.94 27.02
N SER A 48 -22.47 -2.98 27.59
CA SER A 48 -21.82 -3.96 28.47
C SER A 48 -21.72 -5.34 27.81
N LEU A 49 -20.57 -6.01 28.02
CA LEU A 49 -20.35 -7.39 27.62
C LEU A 49 -20.78 -8.41 28.69
N ARG A 50 -21.14 -7.97 29.91
CA ARG A 50 -21.45 -8.85 31.04
C ARG A 50 -22.61 -9.80 30.76
N ASN A 51 -23.69 -9.32 30.14
CA ASN A 51 -24.81 -10.20 29.76
C ASN A 51 -24.38 -11.28 28.75
N LYS A 52 -23.52 -10.91 27.80
CA LYS A 52 -22.99 -11.88 26.83
C LYS A 52 -22.05 -12.88 27.50
N PHE A 53 -21.21 -12.43 28.43
CA PHE A 53 -20.33 -13.30 29.23
C PHE A 53 -21.13 -14.27 30.11
N ASN A 54 -22.18 -13.77 30.78
CA ASN A 54 -23.05 -14.59 31.64
C ASN A 54 -23.83 -15.64 30.83
N ALA A 55 -24.05 -15.42 29.53
CA ALA A 55 -24.67 -16.43 28.66
C ALA A 55 -23.70 -17.54 28.21
N LEU A 56 -22.38 -17.38 28.41
CA LEU A 56 -21.39 -18.41 28.08
C LEU A 56 -21.43 -19.56 29.10
N ASN A 57 -21.07 -20.76 28.63
CA ASN A 57 -20.83 -21.89 29.53
C ASN A 57 -19.50 -21.74 30.30
N GLU A 58 -19.30 -22.55 31.33
CA GLU A 58 -18.13 -22.42 32.21
C GLU A 58 -16.80 -22.54 31.46
N ALA A 59 -16.69 -23.52 30.55
CA ALA A 59 -15.48 -23.70 29.75
C ALA A 59 -15.17 -22.48 28.86
N GLN A 60 -16.19 -21.87 28.26
CA GLN A 60 -16.05 -20.65 27.45
C GLN A 60 -15.67 -19.44 28.30
N ARG A 61 -16.22 -19.30 29.52
CA ARG A 61 -15.86 -18.23 30.45
C ARG A 61 -14.39 -18.34 30.87
N GLN A 62 -13.95 -19.54 31.26
CA GLN A 62 -12.56 -19.79 31.61
C GLN A 62 -11.63 -19.52 30.42
N ALA A 63 -12.01 -19.97 29.22
CA ALA A 63 -11.24 -19.69 28.01
C ALA A 63 -11.14 -18.19 27.71
N PHE A 64 -12.26 -17.45 27.81
CA PHE A 64 -12.31 -16.00 27.64
C PHE A 64 -11.40 -15.26 28.63
N LEU A 65 -11.50 -15.59 29.93
CA LEU A 65 -10.70 -14.98 30.99
C LEU A 65 -9.21 -15.34 30.87
N SER A 66 -8.88 -16.41 30.14
CA SER A 66 -7.50 -16.83 29.88
C SER A 66 -6.83 -16.16 28.67
N LEU A 67 -7.55 -15.27 27.97
CA LEU A 67 -7.00 -14.45 26.88
C LEU A 67 -6.29 -13.22 27.45
N SER A 68 -5.38 -12.65 26.65
CA SER A 68 -4.61 -11.46 27.04
C SER A 68 -5.52 -10.24 27.24
N ASN A 69 -5.20 -9.40 28.22
CA ASN A 69 -5.84 -8.10 28.40
C ASN A 69 -4.76 -7.06 28.68
N ILE A 70 -4.57 -6.13 27.75
CA ILE A 70 -3.60 -5.04 27.90
C ILE A 70 -4.22 -3.78 28.53
N HIS A 71 -5.51 -3.81 28.83
CA HIS A 71 -6.22 -2.66 29.38
C HIS A 71 -6.37 -2.80 30.89
N PRO A 72 -6.06 -1.76 31.68
CA PRO A 72 -6.36 -1.76 33.11
C PRO A 72 -7.88 -1.82 33.30
N PHE A 73 -8.31 -2.46 34.39
CA PHE A 73 -9.72 -2.63 34.72
C PHE A 73 -9.94 -2.60 36.23
N LYS A 74 -11.06 -2.02 36.65
CA LYS A 74 -11.49 -1.92 38.06
C LYS A 74 -12.63 -2.87 38.39
N ASP A 75 -13.40 -3.25 37.38
CA ASP A 75 -14.52 -4.17 37.50
C ASP A 75 -14.57 -5.16 36.32
N ALA A 76 -15.53 -6.07 36.40
CA ALA A 76 -15.71 -7.11 35.38
C ALA A 76 -16.14 -6.54 34.00
N ASP A 77 -16.89 -5.43 33.94
CA ASP A 77 -17.29 -4.85 32.65
C ASP A 77 -16.09 -4.26 31.91
N GLU A 78 -15.25 -3.51 32.63
CA GLU A 78 -13.99 -2.99 32.10
C GLU A 78 -13.04 -4.13 31.70
N GLN A 79 -12.95 -5.18 32.52
CA GLN A 79 -12.12 -6.35 32.21
C GLN A 79 -12.57 -7.04 30.92
N TYR A 80 -13.86 -7.30 30.78
CA TYR A 80 -14.40 -8.01 29.62
C TYR A 80 -14.26 -7.16 28.35
N LEU A 81 -14.48 -5.86 28.46
CA LEU A 81 -14.25 -4.94 27.36
C LEU A 81 -12.77 -4.87 26.97
N GLY A 82 -11.86 -4.87 27.96
CA GLY A 82 -10.42 -4.93 27.75
C GLY A 82 -10.00 -6.17 26.97
N ILE A 83 -10.37 -7.36 27.46
CA ILE A 83 -10.13 -8.65 26.78
C ILE A 83 -10.68 -8.60 25.34
N PHE A 84 -11.89 -8.11 25.14
CA PHE A 84 -12.48 -8.02 23.81
C PHE A 84 -11.72 -7.04 22.91
N LYS A 85 -11.28 -5.88 23.41
CA LYS A 85 -10.51 -4.91 22.63
C LYS A 85 -9.15 -5.45 22.22
N THR A 86 -8.50 -6.23 23.08
CA THR A 86 -7.19 -6.85 22.78
C THR A 86 -7.29 -7.99 21.76
N ASN A 87 -8.36 -8.80 21.80
CA ASN A 87 -8.43 -10.08 21.06
C ASN A 87 -9.51 -10.12 19.97
N GLY A 88 -10.41 -9.15 19.94
CA GLY A 88 -11.54 -9.12 19.02
C GLY A 88 -11.08 -8.95 17.57
N LEU A 89 -11.64 -9.77 16.69
CA LEU A 89 -11.33 -9.78 15.25
C LEU A 89 -12.48 -9.17 14.45
N PRO A 90 -12.18 -8.55 13.30
CA PRO A 90 -13.21 -7.98 12.43
C PRO A 90 -14.11 -9.09 11.87
N MET A 91 -15.41 -8.82 11.80
CA MET A 91 -16.37 -9.60 11.02
C MET A 91 -16.87 -8.70 9.89
N GLU A 92 -16.58 -9.06 8.64
CA GLU A 92 -17.05 -8.26 7.51
C GLU A 92 -18.58 -8.25 7.42
N SER A 93 -19.10 -7.17 6.83
CA SER A 93 -20.51 -6.85 6.55
C SER A 93 -21.45 -6.51 7.71
N ASP A 94 -21.06 -6.66 8.98
CA ASP A 94 -22.02 -6.64 10.08
C ASP A 94 -21.89 -5.47 11.08
N ASP A 95 -21.05 -4.46 10.81
CA ASP A 95 -20.66 -3.39 11.76
C ASP A 95 -20.36 -3.96 13.16
N ARG A 96 -19.79 -5.17 13.21
CA ARG A 96 -19.54 -5.96 14.43
C ARG A 96 -18.13 -6.55 14.40
N GLY A 97 -17.51 -6.63 15.57
CA GLY A 97 -16.37 -7.50 15.84
C GLY A 97 -16.83 -8.78 16.53
N GLY A 98 -16.04 -9.83 16.42
CA GLY A 98 -16.26 -11.11 17.08
C GLY A 98 -15.05 -11.53 17.90
N LEU A 99 -15.28 -12.30 18.95
CA LEU A 99 -14.22 -12.94 19.73
C LEU A 99 -14.23 -14.45 19.45
N PHE A 100 -13.05 -14.98 19.13
CA PHE A 100 -12.83 -16.33 18.63
C PHE A 100 -11.67 -16.93 19.42
N ILE A 101 -11.95 -17.84 20.37
CA ILE A 101 -10.97 -18.31 21.36
C ILE A 101 -9.72 -18.88 20.69
N GLU A 102 -9.89 -19.80 19.74
CA GLU A 102 -8.75 -20.46 19.10
C GLU A 102 -8.02 -19.51 18.16
N THR A 103 -8.76 -18.72 17.38
CA THR A 103 -8.14 -17.73 16.47
C THR A 103 -7.35 -16.66 17.23
N SER A 104 -7.84 -16.22 18.40
CA SER A 104 -7.15 -15.25 19.27
C SER A 104 -5.88 -15.81 19.93
N ARG A 105 -5.63 -17.13 19.86
CA ARG A 105 -4.35 -17.74 20.31
C ARG A 105 -3.25 -17.68 19.24
N ILE A 106 -3.56 -17.25 18.03
CA ILE A 106 -2.57 -17.19 16.95
C ILE A 106 -1.74 -15.92 17.13
N ASN A 107 -0.42 -16.09 17.20
CA ASN A 107 0.52 -14.99 17.45
C ASN A 107 0.79 -14.15 16.19
N HIS A 108 1.31 -12.94 16.41
CA HIS A 108 1.67 -12.04 15.33
C HIS A 108 3.07 -12.27 14.74
N THR A 109 3.17 -12.22 13.42
CA THR A 109 4.35 -11.76 12.68
C THR A 109 3.94 -10.86 11.51
N CYS A 110 4.84 -9.98 11.04
CA CYS A 110 4.54 -9.09 9.90
C CYS A 110 4.57 -9.83 8.55
N ASP A 111 5.30 -10.94 8.50
CA ASP A 111 5.53 -11.88 7.38
C ASP A 111 4.73 -13.19 7.59
N ASN A 112 3.49 -13.05 8.05
CA ASN A 112 2.65 -14.13 8.54
C ASN A 112 2.48 -15.30 7.54
N ASN A 113 2.39 -16.52 8.07
CA ASN A 113 2.16 -17.73 7.28
C ASN A 113 0.69 -18.14 7.14
N ALA A 114 -0.22 -17.48 7.86
CA ALA A 114 -1.66 -17.71 7.80
C ALA A 114 -2.45 -16.40 7.82
N CYS A 115 -3.66 -16.40 7.27
CA CYS A 115 -4.59 -15.26 7.34
C CYS A 115 -5.94 -15.69 7.92
N HIS A 116 -6.55 -14.81 8.70
CA HIS A 116 -7.90 -15.01 9.22
C HIS A 116 -8.89 -14.15 8.41
N ASN A 117 -10.06 -14.70 8.09
CA ASN A 117 -11.11 -14.01 7.35
C ASN A 117 -12.49 -14.44 7.85
N TRP A 118 -13.41 -13.50 7.99
CA TRP A 118 -14.81 -13.80 8.28
C TRP A 118 -15.54 -14.22 7.00
N ASN A 119 -15.93 -15.49 6.92
CA ASN A 119 -16.70 -15.99 5.79
C ASN A 119 -18.20 -15.84 6.09
N THR A 120 -18.84 -14.86 5.45
CA THR A 120 -20.26 -14.53 5.68
C THR A 120 -21.22 -15.64 5.22
N LYS A 121 -20.80 -16.50 4.28
CA LYS A 121 -21.62 -17.61 3.78
C LYS A 121 -21.77 -18.72 4.80
N VAL A 122 -20.66 -19.13 5.44
CA VAL A 122 -20.68 -20.15 6.51
C VAL A 122 -20.84 -19.55 7.91
N LYS A 123 -20.79 -18.21 8.02
CA LYS A 123 -20.89 -17.42 9.26
C LYS A 123 -19.86 -17.84 10.30
N ARG A 124 -18.60 -17.97 9.89
CA ARG A 124 -17.48 -18.39 10.74
C ARG A 124 -16.20 -17.63 10.40
N MET A 125 -15.35 -17.45 11.41
CA MET A 125 -13.97 -17.04 11.22
C MET A 125 -13.21 -18.23 10.65
N THR A 126 -12.52 -18.02 9.54
CA THR A 126 -11.71 -19.04 8.86
C THR A 126 -10.25 -18.64 8.94
N VAL A 127 -9.35 -19.61 9.10
CA VAL A 127 -7.90 -19.39 9.00
C VAL A 127 -7.32 -20.28 7.92
N HIS A 128 -6.66 -19.69 6.93
CA HIS A 128 -6.05 -20.41 5.81
C HIS A 128 -4.53 -20.22 5.80
N ALA A 129 -3.81 -21.26 5.40
CA ALA A 129 -2.35 -21.21 5.22
C ALA A 129 -1.99 -20.47 3.93
N LEU A 130 -1.13 -19.45 4.01
CA LEU A 130 -0.67 -18.65 2.86
C LEU A 130 0.49 -19.31 2.10
N ARG A 131 1.21 -20.21 2.78
CA ARG A 131 2.31 -21.02 2.27
C ARG A 131 2.29 -22.40 2.93
N ASN A 132 3.15 -23.31 2.49
CA ASN A 132 3.35 -24.57 3.22
C ASN A 132 3.92 -24.26 4.60
N ILE A 133 3.37 -24.88 5.65
CA ILE A 133 3.81 -24.71 7.04
C ILE A 133 4.31 -26.06 7.54
N GLN A 134 5.59 -26.15 7.87
CA GLN A 134 6.20 -27.43 8.27
C GLN A 134 5.84 -27.81 9.71
N LYS A 135 5.98 -29.10 10.02
CA LYS A 135 5.81 -29.61 11.39
C LYS A 135 6.78 -28.88 12.34
N GLY A 136 6.26 -28.40 13.47
CA GLY A 136 7.01 -27.65 14.48
C GLY A 136 7.04 -26.13 14.25
N GLU A 137 6.58 -25.65 13.09
CA GLU A 137 6.42 -24.20 12.87
C GLU A 137 5.24 -23.62 13.65
N LYS A 138 5.38 -22.36 14.05
CA LYS A 138 4.28 -21.59 14.66
C LYS A 138 3.32 -21.11 13.58
N ILE A 139 2.03 -21.18 13.84
CA ILE A 139 1.03 -20.50 13.02
C ILE A 139 1.01 -19.03 13.44
N THR A 140 1.11 -18.12 12.47
CA THR A 140 1.14 -16.68 12.71
C THR A 140 0.19 -15.93 11.78
N ILE A 141 -0.38 -14.82 12.27
CA ILE A 141 -1.27 -13.92 11.51
C ILE A 141 -0.77 -12.47 11.60
N ASN A 142 -1.23 -11.60 10.71
CA ASN A 142 -0.97 -10.17 10.81
C ASN A 142 -2.06 -9.47 11.63
N TYR A 143 -1.70 -8.86 12.77
CA TYR A 143 -2.65 -8.12 13.61
C TYR A 143 -2.97 -6.73 13.06
N LEU A 144 -2.15 -6.22 12.13
CA LEU A 144 -2.25 -4.87 11.60
C LEU A 144 -3.17 -4.77 10.37
N GLY A 145 -3.76 -5.90 9.96
CA GLY A 145 -4.60 -6.01 8.77
C GLY A 145 -3.79 -6.00 7.48
N SER A 146 -4.45 -5.71 6.36
CA SER A 146 -3.87 -5.76 5.00
C SER A 146 -3.23 -4.45 4.54
N ARG A 147 -3.00 -3.48 5.44
CA ARG A 147 -2.43 -2.18 5.05
C ARG A 147 -0.89 -2.25 4.94
N PRO A 148 -0.28 -1.60 3.93
CA PRO A 148 1.16 -1.58 3.73
C PRO A 148 1.85 -0.58 4.69
N TRP A 149 1.96 -0.95 5.97
CA TRP A 149 2.55 -0.09 7.00
C TRP A 149 4.07 -0.16 7.01
N THR A 150 4.75 0.99 7.13
CA THR A 150 6.20 1.09 7.29
C THR A 150 6.66 0.51 8.64
N HIS A 151 7.96 0.19 8.76
CA HIS A 151 8.56 -0.46 9.92
C HIS A 151 8.24 0.27 11.22
N GLY A 152 8.47 1.59 11.26
CA GLY A 152 8.19 2.42 12.44
C GLY A 152 6.72 2.39 12.85
N ILE A 153 5.80 2.46 11.86
CA ILE A 153 4.35 2.41 12.11
C ILE A 153 3.95 1.03 12.65
N ARG A 154 4.48 -0.06 12.07
CA ARG A 154 4.20 -1.43 12.55
C ARG A 154 4.59 -1.58 14.02
N LEU A 155 5.81 -1.19 14.38
CA LEU A 155 6.29 -1.27 15.76
C LEU A 155 5.49 -0.39 16.72
N GLY A 156 5.17 0.85 16.31
CA GLY A 156 4.35 1.77 17.10
C GLY A 156 2.98 1.19 17.43
N ILE A 157 2.25 0.69 16.42
CA ILE A 157 0.91 0.11 16.62
C ILE A 157 0.99 -1.16 17.48
N LEU A 158 1.97 -2.03 17.25
CA LEU A 158 2.12 -3.26 18.04
C LEU A 158 2.45 -2.96 19.50
N LYS A 159 3.29 -1.96 19.75
CA LYS A 159 3.61 -1.53 21.12
C LYS A 159 2.40 -0.92 21.81
N GLU A 160 1.66 -0.05 21.13
CA GLU A 160 0.49 0.64 21.69
C GLU A 160 -0.69 -0.31 21.95
N LYS A 161 -0.99 -1.21 21.00
CA LYS A 161 -2.22 -2.02 21.01
C LYS A 161 -2.03 -3.44 21.53
N PHE A 162 -0.79 -3.91 21.66
CA PHE A 162 -0.49 -5.28 22.08
C PHE A 162 0.71 -5.39 23.04
N GLU A 163 1.31 -4.26 23.45
CA GLU A 163 2.39 -4.16 24.43
C GLU A 163 3.72 -4.87 24.11
N PHE A 164 3.91 -5.37 22.88
CA PHE A 164 5.14 -6.05 22.46
C PHE A 164 5.82 -5.36 21.27
N LEU A 165 7.13 -5.61 21.10
CA LEU A 165 7.88 -5.25 19.91
C LEU A 165 8.07 -6.48 19.02
N CYS A 166 7.79 -6.35 17.73
CA CYS A 166 7.94 -7.46 16.81
C CYS A 166 9.41 -7.70 16.46
N SER A 167 9.80 -8.98 16.47
CA SER A 167 11.15 -9.46 16.13
C SER A 167 11.08 -10.53 15.03
N CYS A 168 10.13 -10.39 14.09
CA CYS A 168 10.08 -11.24 12.90
C CYS A 168 11.16 -10.82 11.89
N ASP A 169 11.42 -11.66 10.90
CA ASP A 169 12.49 -11.43 9.91
C ASP A 169 12.33 -10.08 9.21
N LEU A 170 11.10 -9.68 8.89
CA LEU A 170 10.80 -8.37 8.30
C LEU A 170 11.12 -7.18 9.22
N CYS A 171 10.95 -7.32 10.54
CA CYS A 171 11.30 -6.29 11.52
C CYS A 171 12.78 -6.31 11.92
N CYS A 172 13.47 -7.41 11.61
CA CYS A 172 14.90 -7.58 11.89
C CYS A 172 15.77 -7.39 10.63
N LEU A 173 15.20 -6.88 9.54
CA LEU A 173 15.97 -6.55 8.34
C LEU A 173 17.08 -5.53 8.67
N PRO A 174 18.24 -5.63 8.01
CA PRO A 174 19.26 -4.59 8.07
C PRO A 174 18.69 -3.20 7.70
N PRO A 175 19.22 -2.10 8.27
CA PRO A 175 18.66 -0.75 8.10
C PRO A 175 18.37 -0.36 6.64
N GLU A 176 19.30 -0.62 5.72
CA GLU A 176 19.13 -0.28 4.30
C GLU A 176 18.04 -1.12 3.61
N GLN A 177 17.92 -2.40 3.97
CA GLN A 177 16.84 -3.25 3.46
C GLN A 177 15.48 -2.84 4.04
N SER A 178 15.43 -2.45 5.32
CA SER A 178 14.22 -1.93 5.95
C SER A 178 13.77 -0.62 5.30
N LYS A 179 14.68 0.32 5.03
CA LYS A 179 14.37 1.58 4.33
C LYS A 179 13.82 1.31 2.93
N ARG A 180 14.44 0.39 2.19
CA ARG A 180 13.94 -0.02 0.87
C ARG A 180 12.53 -0.62 0.94
N SER A 181 12.30 -1.52 1.89
CA SER A 181 10.96 -2.10 2.11
C SER A 181 9.93 -1.03 2.44
N ASP A 182 10.28 -0.06 3.30
CA ASP A 182 9.40 1.06 3.63
C ASP A 182 9.07 1.92 2.41
N ARG A 183 10.06 2.22 1.55
CA ARG A 183 9.84 2.93 0.28
C ARG A 183 8.86 2.19 -0.63
N GLU A 184 9.03 0.88 -0.81
CA GLU A 184 8.14 0.05 -1.63
C GLU A 184 6.70 0.03 -1.07
N LEU A 185 6.54 -0.07 0.26
CA LEU A 185 5.22 -0.04 0.92
C LEU A 185 4.52 1.32 0.77
N ILE A 186 5.28 2.41 0.82
CA ILE A 186 4.77 3.77 0.57
C ILE A 186 4.27 3.91 -0.86
N ASP A 187 5.01 3.40 -1.84
CA ASP A 187 4.60 3.42 -3.24
C ASP A 187 3.33 2.59 -3.48
N ILE A 188 3.23 1.41 -2.85
CA ILE A 188 2.00 0.59 -2.87
C ILE A 188 0.83 1.38 -2.28
N TYR A 189 1.01 2.02 -1.12
CA TYR A 189 -0.02 2.82 -0.47
C TYR A 189 -0.49 3.98 -1.35
N ARG A 190 0.45 4.71 -1.97
CA ARG A 190 0.16 5.81 -2.89
C ARG A 190 -0.64 5.32 -4.09
N GLY A 191 -0.21 4.24 -4.73
CA GLY A 191 -0.94 3.64 -5.86
C GLY A 191 -2.39 3.31 -5.50
N ILE A 192 -2.61 2.58 -4.41
CA ILE A 192 -3.96 2.16 -3.97
C ILE A 192 -4.85 3.37 -3.63
N THR A 193 -4.31 4.38 -2.95
CA THR A 193 -5.09 5.56 -2.52
C THR A 193 -5.45 6.52 -3.65
N LEU A 194 -4.68 6.51 -4.75
CA LEU A 194 -4.93 7.36 -5.91
C LEU A 194 -5.95 6.79 -6.87
N VAL A 195 -6.05 5.46 -6.98
CA VAL A 195 -6.97 4.78 -7.91
C VAL A 195 -8.41 5.29 -7.80
N PRO A 196 -9.06 5.38 -6.62
CA PRO A 196 -10.43 5.90 -6.52
C PRO A 196 -10.60 7.34 -7.03
N ARG A 197 -9.53 8.16 -7.03
CA ARG A 197 -9.59 9.57 -7.44
C ARG A 197 -9.52 9.74 -8.96
N VAL A 198 -8.76 8.89 -9.64
CA VAL A 198 -8.60 8.90 -11.10
C VAL A 198 -9.54 7.96 -11.84
N PHE A 199 -10.14 6.99 -11.14
CA PHE A 199 -10.91 5.87 -11.69
C PHE A 199 -11.89 6.28 -12.81
N ILE A 200 -12.70 7.31 -12.58
CA ILE A 200 -13.73 7.75 -13.53
C ILE A 200 -13.14 8.59 -14.67
N ARG A 201 -12.24 9.53 -14.33
CA ARG A 201 -11.80 10.60 -15.26
C ARG A 201 -10.55 10.23 -16.07
N TYR A 202 -9.69 9.39 -15.52
CA TYR A 202 -8.42 8.99 -16.12
C TYR A 202 -8.21 7.46 -15.95
N PRO A 203 -9.05 6.63 -16.57
CA PRO A 203 -9.07 5.18 -16.35
C PRO A 203 -7.75 4.51 -16.75
N LEU A 204 -7.07 4.98 -17.81
CA LEU A 204 -5.76 4.44 -18.20
C LEU A 204 -4.70 4.70 -17.11
N GLN A 205 -4.73 5.88 -16.48
CA GLN A 205 -3.80 6.20 -15.40
C GLN A 205 -4.07 5.34 -14.16
N ALA A 206 -5.34 5.10 -13.83
CA ALA A 206 -5.73 4.21 -12.76
C ALA A 206 -5.25 2.76 -12.99
N ILE A 207 -5.37 2.25 -14.23
CA ILE A 207 -4.81 0.94 -14.60
C ILE A 207 -3.29 0.90 -14.43
N ARG A 208 -2.58 1.97 -14.83
CA ARG A 208 -1.11 2.05 -14.63
C ARG A 208 -0.71 2.05 -13.16
N TYR A 209 -1.48 2.71 -12.27
CA TYR A 209 -1.23 2.63 -10.84
C TYR A 209 -1.46 1.21 -10.29
N LEU A 210 -2.52 0.53 -10.73
CA LEU A 210 -2.80 -0.85 -10.33
C LEU A 210 -1.74 -1.82 -10.85
N ASP A 211 -1.26 -1.63 -12.08
CA ASP A 211 -0.13 -2.39 -12.66
C ASP A 211 1.12 -2.24 -11.78
N GLN A 212 1.51 -1.01 -11.46
CA GLN A 212 2.67 -0.74 -10.59
C GLN A 212 2.52 -1.38 -9.20
N VAL A 213 1.33 -1.27 -8.59
CA VAL A 213 1.03 -1.94 -7.33
C VAL A 213 1.19 -3.45 -7.47
N VAL A 214 0.62 -4.05 -8.52
CA VAL A 214 0.74 -5.50 -8.77
C VAL A 214 2.20 -5.91 -8.97
N GLN A 215 3.00 -5.13 -9.69
CA GLN A 215 4.42 -5.42 -9.92
C GLN A 215 5.24 -5.33 -8.63
N LEU A 216 5.02 -4.31 -7.79
CA LEU A 216 5.67 -4.19 -6.48
C LEU A 216 5.30 -5.35 -5.53
N LEU A 217 4.10 -5.90 -5.69
CA LEU A 217 3.61 -7.03 -4.90
C LEU A 217 4.00 -8.39 -5.49
N SER A 218 4.33 -8.45 -6.78
CA SER A 218 4.64 -9.69 -7.49
C SER A 218 5.96 -10.28 -7.01
N GLY A 219 5.96 -11.57 -6.70
CA GLY A 219 7.12 -12.26 -6.12
C GLY A 219 7.27 -12.09 -4.60
N ASN A 220 6.40 -11.30 -3.96
CA ASN A 220 6.37 -11.17 -2.50
C ASN A 220 5.18 -11.98 -1.93
N GLU A 221 5.48 -13.09 -1.25
CA GLU A 221 4.44 -13.94 -0.65
C GLU A 221 3.71 -13.31 0.54
N PHE A 222 4.20 -12.19 1.08
CA PHE A 222 3.68 -11.58 2.32
C PHE A 222 2.46 -10.65 2.09
N HIS A 223 2.12 -10.36 0.83
CA HIS A 223 1.08 -9.36 0.49
C HIS A 223 -0.01 -9.87 -0.45
N LEU A 224 -0.32 -11.17 -0.39
CA LEU A 224 -1.33 -11.79 -1.27
C LEU A 224 -2.71 -11.09 -1.19
N SER A 225 -3.11 -10.57 -0.03
CA SER A 225 -4.37 -9.83 0.13
C SER A 225 -4.38 -8.51 -0.64
N LEU A 226 -3.29 -7.75 -0.62
CA LEU A 226 -3.17 -6.53 -1.42
C LEU A 226 -3.14 -6.86 -2.91
N LEU A 227 -2.42 -7.91 -3.30
CA LEU A 227 -2.29 -8.35 -4.69
C LEU A 227 -3.65 -8.76 -5.28
N CYS A 228 -4.40 -9.61 -4.57
CA CYS A 228 -5.71 -10.06 -5.06
C CYS A 228 -6.72 -8.92 -5.13
N ASN A 229 -6.65 -7.97 -4.19
CA ASN A 229 -7.51 -6.78 -4.21
C ASN A 229 -7.16 -5.87 -5.40
N ALA A 230 -5.88 -5.59 -5.66
CA ALA A 230 -5.46 -4.78 -6.80
C ALA A 230 -5.92 -5.39 -8.15
N LEU A 231 -5.76 -6.71 -8.32
CA LEU A 231 -6.24 -7.43 -9.50
C LEU A 231 -7.77 -7.38 -9.63
N SER A 232 -8.49 -7.56 -8.53
CA SER A 232 -9.95 -7.46 -8.50
C SER A 232 -10.45 -6.06 -8.82
N GLU A 233 -9.80 -5.01 -8.32
CA GLU A 233 -10.12 -3.62 -8.66
C GLU A 233 -9.81 -3.29 -10.12
N ALA A 234 -8.70 -3.81 -10.67
CA ALA A 234 -8.38 -3.67 -12.09
C ALA A 234 -9.44 -4.35 -12.98
N SER A 235 -9.98 -5.49 -12.54
CA SER A 235 -11.11 -6.16 -13.21
C SER A 235 -12.35 -5.27 -13.24
N LYS A 236 -12.77 -4.72 -12.08
CA LYS A 236 -13.93 -3.81 -11.98
C LYS A 236 -13.75 -2.55 -12.82
N LEU A 237 -12.54 -2.01 -12.89
CA LEU A 237 -12.23 -0.85 -13.73
C LEU A 237 -12.44 -1.15 -15.21
N ASN A 238 -11.87 -2.24 -15.70
CA ASN A 238 -12.04 -2.67 -17.09
C ASN A 238 -13.53 -2.90 -17.42
N LEU A 239 -14.31 -3.51 -16.52
CA LEU A 239 -15.77 -3.61 -16.68
C LEU A 239 -16.44 -2.24 -16.83
N GLY A 240 -16.06 -1.27 -15.99
CA GLY A 240 -16.57 0.10 -16.03
C GLY A 240 -16.35 0.78 -17.38
N GLN A 241 -15.31 0.39 -18.11
CA GLN A 241 -14.94 0.93 -19.43
C GLN A 241 -15.42 0.06 -20.61
N GLY A 242 -16.13 -1.04 -20.34
CA GLY A 242 -16.65 -1.96 -21.35
C GLY A 242 -15.70 -3.10 -21.76
N ASP A 243 -14.49 -3.18 -21.21
CA ASP A 243 -13.49 -4.20 -21.60
C ASP A 243 -13.76 -5.53 -20.89
N LEU A 244 -14.59 -6.37 -21.51
CA LEU A 244 -14.96 -7.67 -20.95
C LEU A 244 -13.80 -8.67 -20.98
N ALA A 245 -12.93 -8.60 -22.01
CA ALA A 245 -11.81 -9.52 -22.18
C ALA A 245 -10.78 -9.39 -21.04
N ARG A 246 -10.27 -8.18 -20.80
CA ARG A 246 -9.28 -7.95 -19.73
C ARG A 246 -9.91 -8.11 -18.34
N ALA A 247 -11.15 -7.65 -18.17
CA ALA A 247 -11.86 -7.79 -16.91
C ALA A 247 -11.95 -9.25 -16.44
N ARG A 248 -12.29 -10.16 -17.36
CA ARG A 248 -12.33 -11.61 -17.11
C ARG A 248 -10.97 -12.14 -16.67
N VAL A 249 -9.91 -11.80 -17.39
CA VAL A 249 -8.55 -12.31 -17.11
C VAL A 249 -8.07 -11.84 -15.74
N LEU A 250 -8.29 -10.56 -15.42
CA LEU A 250 -7.94 -9.98 -14.12
C LEU A 250 -8.74 -10.61 -12.97
N ALA A 251 -10.03 -10.88 -13.16
CA ALA A 251 -10.85 -11.59 -12.18
C ALA A 251 -10.32 -13.03 -11.95
N GLN A 252 -9.95 -13.75 -13.01
CA GLN A 252 -9.37 -15.09 -12.91
C GLN A 252 -8.04 -15.07 -12.16
N LYS A 253 -7.15 -14.11 -12.46
CA LYS A 253 -5.89 -13.91 -11.72
C LYS A 253 -6.14 -13.63 -10.25
N ALA A 254 -7.07 -12.73 -9.92
CA ALA A 254 -7.43 -12.42 -8.54
C ALA A 254 -7.92 -13.67 -7.77
N MET A 255 -8.77 -14.49 -8.40
CA MET A 255 -9.31 -15.70 -7.78
C MET A 255 -8.25 -16.69 -7.32
N GLN A 256 -7.16 -16.86 -8.07
CA GLN A 256 -6.10 -17.81 -7.71
C GLN A 256 -5.53 -17.51 -6.32
N TYR A 257 -5.35 -16.22 -6.01
CA TYR A 257 -4.90 -15.77 -4.69
C TYR A 257 -6.04 -15.78 -3.66
N MET A 258 -7.25 -15.36 -4.04
CA MET A 258 -8.39 -15.34 -3.13
C MET A 258 -8.79 -16.73 -2.62
N ILE A 259 -8.65 -17.78 -3.44
CA ILE A 259 -8.90 -19.17 -3.00
C ILE A 259 -7.95 -19.56 -1.86
N VAL A 260 -6.68 -19.14 -1.92
CA VAL A 260 -5.69 -19.40 -0.87
C VAL A 260 -6.04 -18.64 0.42
N ILE A 261 -6.50 -17.40 0.30
CA ILE A 261 -6.74 -16.48 1.44
C ILE A 261 -8.10 -16.76 2.12
N TYR A 262 -9.15 -16.89 1.33
CA TYR A 262 -10.54 -16.91 1.78
C TYR A 262 -11.20 -18.30 1.67
N GLY A 263 -10.66 -19.19 0.83
CA GLY A 263 -11.26 -20.47 0.48
C GLY A 263 -12.27 -20.35 -0.67
N SER A 264 -12.48 -21.44 -1.40
CA SER A 264 -13.27 -21.45 -2.65
C SER A 264 -14.77 -21.16 -2.48
N ASP A 265 -15.29 -21.27 -1.27
CA ASP A 265 -16.69 -21.03 -0.91
C ASP A 265 -16.95 -19.58 -0.45
N SER A 266 -15.92 -18.74 -0.38
CA SER A 266 -16.04 -17.38 0.13
C SER A 266 -16.82 -16.47 -0.84
N PRO A 267 -17.52 -15.44 -0.33
CA PRO A 267 -18.19 -14.45 -1.17
C PRO A 267 -17.26 -13.79 -2.19
N GLU A 268 -16.03 -13.45 -1.79
CA GLU A 268 -15.03 -12.78 -2.63
C GLU A 268 -14.62 -13.64 -3.83
N VAL A 269 -14.42 -14.95 -3.60
CA VAL A 269 -14.10 -15.90 -4.67
C VAL A 269 -15.30 -16.11 -5.58
N LEU A 270 -16.50 -16.25 -5.02
CA LEU A 270 -17.72 -16.47 -5.80
C LEU A 270 -18.11 -15.26 -6.66
N ASP A 271 -17.90 -14.05 -6.14
CA ASP A 271 -18.10 -12.79 -6.84
C ASP A 271 -17.12 -12.67 -8.03
N ASN A 272 -15.82 -12.90 -7.81
CA ASN A 272 -14.85 -12.89 -8.90
C ASN A 272 -15.11 -14.02 -9.91
N LYS A 273 -15.56 -15.20 -9.46
CA LYS A 273 -15.95 -16.30 -10.35
C LYS A 273 -17.10 -15.90 -11.26
N ARG A 274 -18.09 -15.18 -10.72
CA ARG A 274 -19.20 -14.63 -11.51
C ARG A 274 -18.68 -13.61 -12.53
N ARG A 275 -17.84 -12.66 -12.11
CA ARG A 275 -17.22 -11.67 -13.02
C ARG A 275 -16.40 -12.34 -14.13
N ALA A 276 -15.64 -13.37 -13.83
CA ALA A 276 -14.84 -14.08 -14.82
C ALA A 276 -15.67 -14.83 -15.87
N ASN A 277 -16.79 -15.44 -15.45
CA ASN A 277 -17.65 -16.25 -16.31
C ASN A 277 -18.68 -15.42 -17.08
N TYR A 278 -19.23 -14.38 -16.44
CA TYR A 278 -20.32 -13.56 -16.95
C TYR A 278 -20.03 -12.06 -16.72
N PRO A 279 -18.95 -11.50 -17.28
CA PRO A 279 -18.50 -10.14 -16.97
C PRO A 279 -19.55 -9.08 -17.33
N SER A 280 -20.34 -9.28 -18.39
CA SER A 280 -21.42 -8.37 -18.81
C SER A 280 -22.60 -8.31 -17.85
N MET A 281 -22.75 -9.30 -16.96
CA MET A 281 -23.80 -9.34 -15.92
C MET A 281 -23.36 -8.65 -14.62
N SER A 282 -22.14 -8.12 -14.58
CA SER A 282 -21.64 -7.40 -13.41
C SER A 282 -22.27 -6.02 -13.32
N ASP A 283 -22.63 -5.60 -12.10
CA ASP A 283 -23.11 -4.24 -11.83
C ASP A 283 -22.09 -3.15 -12.23
N PHE A 284 -20.82 -3.51 -12.42
CA PHE A 284 -19.77 -2.59 -12.87
C PHE A 284 -19.74 -2.37 -14.38
N TYR A 285 -20.41 -3.21 -15.18
CA TYR A 285 -20.28 -3.17 -16.64
C TYR A 285 -20.85 -1.86 -17.22
N GLY A 286 -20.01 -1.13 -17.95
CA GLY A 286 -20.40 0.11 -18.62
C GLY A 286 -20.77 1.26 -17.69
N LEU A 287 -20.43 1.19 -16.39
CA LEU A 287 -20.74 2.25 -15.43
C LEU A 287 -20.04 3.58 -15.73
N SER A 288 -18.95 3.59 -16.49
CA SER A 288 -18.14 4.78 -16.76
C SER A 288 -18.13 5.17 -18.24
N SER A 289 -17.67 4.28 -19.13
CA SER A 289 -17.59 4.51 -20.59
C SER A 289 -17.67 3.17 -21.35
N GLN A 290 -17.70 3.25 -22.68
CA GLN A 290 -17.56 2.12 -23.61
C GLN A 290 -16.35 2.27 -24.54
N ASP A 291 -15.46 3.22 -24.27
CA ASP A 291 -14.29 3.49 -25.11
C ASP A 291 -13.34 2.29 -25.22
N TRP A 292 -13.42 1.36 -24.28
CA TRP A 292 -12.59 0.15 -24.24
C TRP A 292 -13.38 -1.12 -24.53
N ALA A 293 -14.56 -1.01 -25.14
CA ALA A 293 -15.44 -2.15 -25.37
C ALA A 293 -14.73 -3.30 -26.08
N THR A 294 -14.76 -4.48 -25.45
CA THR A 294 -14.29 -5.75 -26.02
C THR A 294 -15.30 -6.84 -25.68
N ALA A 295 -15.41 -7.86 -26.54
CA ALA A 295 -16.13 -9.08 -26.24
C ALA A 295 -15.30 -10.00 -25.35
N VAL A 296 -15.95 -10.90 -24.62
CA VAL A 296 -15.29 -11.90 -23.74
C VAL A 296 -14.26 -12.76 -24.50
N ASN A 297 -14.49 -12.96 -25.80
CA ASN A 297 -13.66 -13.80 -26.66
C ASN A 297 -12.50 -13.04 -27.33
N ASP A 298 -12.38 -11.74 -27.11
CA ASP A 298 -11.30 -10.91 -27.67
C ASP A 298 -9.99 -11.04 -26.86
N VAL A 299 -9.89 -12.06 -25.99
CA VAL A 299 -8.63 -12.41 -25.32
C VAL A 299 -7.67 -12.95 -26.37
N PRO A 300 -6.50 -12.32 -26.58
CA PRO A 300 -5.57 -12.73 -27.62
C PRO A 300 -5.04 -14.13 -27.35
N SER A 301 -4.83 -14.90 -28.42
CA SER A 301 -4.24 -16.23 -28.37
C SER A 301 -2.86 -16.22 -29.02
N GLY A 302 -1.94 -17.05 -28.52
CA GLY A 302 -0.60 -17.19 -29.10
C GLY A 302 0.43 -16.12 -28.72
N LEU A 303 0.10 -15.18 -27.83
CA LEU A 303 1.08 -14.24 -27.26
C LEU A 303 2.05 -14.96 -26.30
N LYS A 304 3.31 -14.53 -26.27
CA LYS A 304 4.26 -14.93 -25.22
C LYS A 304 3.81 -14.36 -23.87
N SER A 305 4.37 -14.90 -22.78
CA SER A 305 3.99 -14.49 -21.41
C SER A 305 4.09 -12.99 -21.19
N ASP A 306 5.20 -12.36 -21.58
CA ASP A 306 5.43 -10.93 -21.35
C ASP A 306 4.51 -10.06 -22.23
N GLU A 307 4.35 -10.43 -23.50
CA GLU A 307 3.43 -9.77 -24.44
C GLU A 307 1.97 -9.85 -23.95
N PHE A 308 1.60 -10.97 -23.33
CA PHE A 308 0.28 -11.15 -22.73
C PHE A 308 0.09 -10.27 -21.50
N GLU A 309 1.09 -10.17 -20.62
CA GLU A 309 1.01 -9.23 -19.48
C GLU A 309 1.01 -7.77 -19.96
N ASP A 310 1.68 -7.44 -21.05
CA ASP A 310 1.63 -6.10 -21.63
C ASP A 310 0.23 -5.79 -22.14
N TRP A 311 -0.41 -6.75 -22.83
CA TRP A 311 -1.80 -6.63 -23.23
C TRP A 311 -2.71 -6.45 -22.01
N VAL A 312 -2.61 -7.29 -20.97
CA VAL A 312 -3.45 -7.21 -19.75
C VAL A 312 -3.40 -5.82 -19.13
N TRP A 313 -2.21 -5.21 -19.06
CA TRP A 313 -1.97 -3.94 -18.39
C TRP A 313 -1.95 -2.71 -19.31
N ARG A 314 -2.29 -2.90 -20.59
CA ARG A 314 -2.32 -1.83 -21.60
C ARG A 314 -0.96 -1.15 -21.79
N ARG A 315 0.11 -1.96 -21.85
CA ARG A 315 1.51 -1.54 -22.03
C ARG A 315 1.99 -1.62 -23.47
N GLU A 316 1.12 -1.94 -24.43
CA GLU A 316 1.48 -2.07 -25.84
C GLU A 316 2.09 -0.76 -26.36
N GLY A 317 3.26 -0.85 -27.02
CA GLY A 317 3.99 0.31 -27.57
C GLY A 317 4.81 1.09 -26.54
N LEU A 318 4.79 0.71 -25.25
CA LEU A 318 5.70 1.26 -24.24
C LEU A 318 7.06 0.55 -24.24
N GLN A 319 7.20 -0.59 -24.94
CA GLN A 319 8.45 -1.35 -24.98
C GLN A 319 9.59 -0.60 -25.68
N ASP A 320 9.27 0.31 -26.60
CA ASP A 320 10.25 1.16 -27.29
C ASP A 320 10.64 2.41 -26.49
N SER A 321 9.91 2.70 -25.40
CA SER A 321 10.20 3.81 -24.50
C SER A 321 11.22 3.36 -23.45
N ARG A 322 12.45 3.89 -23.52
CA ARG A 322 13.53 3.64 -22.53
C ARG A 322 13.13 3.95 -21.08
N LEU A 323 12.01 4.66 -20.87
CA LEU A 323 11.42 4.94 -19.55
C LEU A 323 10.78 3.71 -18.88
N PHE A 324 10.48 2.64 -19.62
CA PHE A 324 9.76 1.45 -19.11
C PHE A 324 10.63 0.19 -18.99
N SER A 325 11.82 0.18 -19.59
CA SER A 325 12.68 -1.02 -19.73
C SER A 325 13.37 -1.46 -18.45
N ASP A 326 13.60 -0.55 -17.51
CA ASP A 326 14.00 -0.90 -16.14
C ASP A 326 12.73 -0.88 -15.28
N ARG A 327 12.21 -2.08 -14.94
CA ARG A 327 11.00 -2.36 -14.12
C ARG A 327 10.28 -1.08 -13.68
N PRO A 328 9.10 -0.74 -14.22
CA PRO A 328 8.53 0.61 -14.15
C PRO A 328 8.54 1.12 -12.72
N ASN A 329 9.60 1.86 -12.40
CA ASN A 329 9.73 2.52 -11.12
C ASN A 329 8.53 3.46 -11.06
N SER A 330 7.78 3.33 -9.97
CA SER A 330 6.55 4.04 -9.65
C SER A 330 6.46 5.39 -10.36
N PHE A 331 5.32 5.70 -11.00
CA PHE A 331 5.11 7.02 -11.61
C PHE A 331 5.20 8.16 -10.56
N LEU A 332 5.33 7.79 -9.29
CA LEU A 332 5.35 8.60 -8.07
C LEU A 332 6.52 8.18 -7.15
N GLY A 333 7.44 7.36 -7.66
CA GLY A 333 8.54 6.80 -6.89
C GLY A 333 9.66 7.81 -6.72
N TYR A 334 10.48 7.60 -5.69
CA TYR A 334 11.69 8.38 -5.41
C TYR A 334 12.64 8.48 -6.64
N SER A 335 12.54 7.56 -7.60
CA SER A 335 13.29 7.65 -8.86
C SER A 335 12.95 8.86 -9.75
N MET A 336 11.70 9.34 -9.71
CA MET A 336 11.25 10.50 -10.49
C MET A 336 11.01 11.73 -9.62
N PHE A 337 10.74 11.55 -8.33
CA PHE A 337 10.70 12.64 -7.35
C PHE A 337 11.70 12.38 -6.22
N PRO A 338 13.01 12.43 -6.51
CA PRO A 338 14.05 12.17 -5.52
C PRO A 338 14.04 13.20 -4.39
N ALA A 339 14.31 12.74 -3.17
CA ALA A 339 14.75 13.60 -2.07
C ALA A 339 16.16 14.13 -2.37
N PHE A 340 16.61 15.14 -1.63
CA PHE A 340 17.89 15.80 -1.89
C PHE A 340 19.06 14.81 -1.92
N ASN A 341 19.11 13.89 -0.96
CA ASN A 341 20.19 12.91 -0.85
C ASN A 341 20.22 11.89 -1.99
N ASP A 342 19.08 11.69 -2.68
CA ASP A 342 18.94 10.78 -3.81
C ASP A 342 19.16 11.50 -5.17
N LEU A 343 19.43 12.81 -5.19
CA LEU A 343 19.75 13.57 -6.40
C LEU A 343 21.16 13.28 -6.92
N PRO A 344 21.38 13.32 -8.24
CA PRO A 344 22.73 13.26 -8.80
C PRO A 344 23.54 14.50 -8.41
N HIS A 345 24.83 14.33 -8.17
CA HIS A 345 25.75 15.43 -7.92
C HIS A 345 26.29 16.02 -9.24
N GLU A 346 26.38 17.34 -9.37
CA GLU A 346 26.77 18.02 -10.62
C GLU A 346 28.16 17.59 -11.14
N ARG A 347 29.07 17.23 -10.22
CA ARG A 347 30.46 16.83 -10.50
C ARG A 347 30.64 15.33 -10.69
N GLU A 348 29.59 14.53 -10.48
CA GLU A 348 29.68 13.07 -10.54
C GLU A 348 28.86 12.51 -11.70
N ALA A 349 29.49 11.68 -12.52
CA ALA A 349 28.80 10.92 -13.54
C ALA A 349 27.95 9.82 -12.84
N ASN A 350 26.65 10.07 -12.68
CA ASN A 350 25.73 9.10 -12.09
C ASN A 350 25.04 8.28 -13.20
N PRO A 351 25.39 6.99 -13.37
CA PRO A 351 24.84 6.13 -14.42
C PRO A 351 23.35 5.80 -14.23
N ASP A 352 22.77 6.07 -13.06
CA ASP A 352 21.34 5.89 -12.79
C ASP A 352 20.50 7.03 -13.39
N PHE A 353 21.11 8.19 -13.63
CA PHE A 353 20.46 9.38 -14.16
C PHE A 353 20.89 9.72 -15.58
N TYR A 354 22.12 9.37 -15.97
CA TYR A 354 22.70 9.72 -17.27
C TYR A 354 23.24 8.48 -18.01
N GLU A 355 23.14 8.50 -19.33
CA GLU A 355 23.78 7.53 -20.23
C GLU A 355 24.78 8.24 -21.14
N GLU A 356 25.91 7.58 -21.39
CA GLU A 356 26.91 8.07 -22.33
C GLU A 356 26.44 7.84 -23.77
N VAL A 357 26.40 8.91 -24.54
CA VAL A 357 26.14 8.90 -25.98
C VAL A 357 27.42 9.35 -26.66
N GLY A 358 28.20 8.41 -27.20
CA GLY A 358 29.48 8.71 -27.85
C GLY A 358 30.63 8.96 -26.88
N THR A 359 31.67 9.68 -27.32
CA THR A 359 32.97 9.76 -26.60
C THR A 359 33.03 10.83 -25.50
N SER A 360 32.03 11.69 -25.36
CA SER A 360 32.07 12.82 -24.40
C SER A 360 30.73 13.52 -24.12
N THR A 361 29.59 12.95 -24.51
CA THR A 361 28.27 13.56 -24.27
C THR A 361 27.38 12.62 -23.47
N CYS A 362 26.84 13.10 -22.36
CA CYS A 362 25.89 12.36 -21.54
C CYS A 362 24.49 12.93 -21.72
N GLN A 363 23.48 12.06 -21.85
CA GLN A 363 22.07 12.47 -21.88
C GLN A 363 21.29 11.87 -20.70
N PRO A 364 20.24 12.54 -20.19
CA PRO A 364 19.40 11.98 -19.16
C PRO A 364 18.76 10.64 -19.60
N ARG A 365 18.88 9.59 -18.79
CA ARG A 365 18.21 8.28 -19.02
C ARG A 365 16.71 8.34 -18.73
N ARG A 366 16.31 9.25 -17.85
CA ARG A 366 14.95 9.45 -17.38
C ARG A 366 14.72 10.92 -17.02
N HIS A 367 13.46 11.28 -16.79
CA HIS A 367 13.10 12.59 -16.25
C HIS A 367 12.93 12.49 -14.73
N TRP A 368 13.42 13.48 -13.99
CA TRP A 368 13.19 13.61 -12.55
C TRP A 368 12.87 15.06 -12.16
N CYS A 369 12.21 15.21 -11.03
CA CYS A 369 11.73 16.47 -10.49
C CYS A 369 11.89 16.48 -8.97
N PHE A 370 12.76 17.34 -8.45
CA PHE A 370 12.83 17.56 -7.01
C PHE A 370 11.63 18.39 -6.55
N LEU A 371 11.04 18.01 -5.41
CA LEU A 371 9.93 18.74 -4.79
C LEU A 371 10.33 19.21 -3.39
N GLY A 372 10.09 20.49 -3.11
CA GLY A 372 10.34 21.08 -1.79
C GLY A 372 9.29 22.13 -1.43
N GLU A 373 9.03 22.32 -0.14
CA GLU A 373 8.18 23.39 0.38
C GLU A 373 9.04 24.62 0.72
N ILE A 374 8.67 25.81 0.23
CA ILE A 374 9.39 27.05 0.55
C ILE A 374 9.16 27.40 2.02
N VAL A 375 10.20 27.25 2.83
CA VAL A 375 10.19 27.57 4.27
C VAL A 375 10.44 29.06 4.49
N GLU A 376 11.44 29.62 3.80
CA GLU A 376 11.88 30.99 4.01
C GLU A 376 12.63 31.56 2.79
N PHE A 377 12.62 32.88 2.66
CA PHE A 377 13.45 33.61 1.71
C PHE A 377 14.55 34.31 2.48
N GLN A 378 15.80 34.19 2.02
CA GLN A 378 16.91 34.90 2.66
C GLN A 378 16.74 36.42 2.50
N PRO A 379 16.59 37.21 3.59
CA PRO A 379 16.22 38.64 3.49
C PRO A 379 17.22 39.50 2.72
N ARG A 380 18.50 39.10 2.72
CA ARG A 380 19.60 39.83 2.04
C ARG A 380 19.96 39.23 0.68
N ARG A 381 19.42 38.06 0.35
CA ARG A 381 19.71 37.31 -0.87
C ARG A 381 18.44 36.64 -1.37
N PRO A 382 17.50 37.39 -1.98
CA PRO A 382 16.18 36.88 -2.36
C PRO A 382 16.20 35.78 -3.44
N ARG A 383 17.39 35.42 -3.94
CA ARG A 383 17.64 34.32 -4.87
C ARG A 383 18.07 33.03 -4.19
N GLU A 384 18.36 33.08 -2.89
CA GLU A 384 18.61 31.94 -2.02
C GLU A 384 17.32 31.67 -1.23
N ILE A 385 16.76 30.49 -1.45
CA ILE A 385 15.46 30.11 -0.93
C ILE A 385 15.65 28.85 -0.11
N LEU A 386 15.26 28.92 1.16
CA LEU A 386 15.28 27.74 2.02
C LEU A 386 14.02 26.92 1.72
N ILE A 387 14.22 25.68 1.29
CA ILE A 387 13.15 24.73 0.99
C ILE A 387 13.32 23.48 1.82
N GLU A 388 12.23 22.88 2.27
CA GLU A 388 12.26 21.58 2.95
C GLU A 388 11.76 20.50 2.00
N ASP A 389 12.56 19.45 1.81
CA ASP A 389 12.25 18.36 0.90
C ASP A 389 11.27 17.33 1.49
N ILE A 390 11.01 16.27 0.73
CA ILE A 390 10.08 15.19 1.12
C ILE A 390 10.55 14.36 2.32
N ASP A 391 11.85 14.36 2.62
CA ASP A 391 12.46 13.64 3.76
C ASP A 391 12.67 14.57 4.96
N GLY A 392 12.27 15.84 4.86
CA GLY A 392 12.44 16.85 5.91
C GLY A 392 13.81 17.53 5.90
N THR A 393 14.60 17.34 4.83
CA THR A 393 15.91 17.97 4.66
C THR A 393 15.71 19.42 4.26
N ASN A 394 16.32 20.35 5.00
CA ASN A 394 16.42 21.75 4.58
C ASN A 394 17.48 21.87 3.49
N VAL A 395 17.09 22.37 2.33
CA VAL A 395 17.91 22.54 1.14
C VAL A 395 17.91 24.02 0.76
N GLU A 396 19.06 24.55 0.42
CA GLU A 396 19.20 25.88 -0.15
C GLU A 396 19.04 25.80 -1.67
N LEU A 397 18.05 26.51 -2.21
CA LEU A 397 17.83 26.64 -3.64
C LEU A 397 18.31 28.02 -4.11
N THR A 398 19.37 28.01 -4.92
CA THR A 398 19.98 29.21 -5.50
C THR A 398 19.52 29.41 -6.94
N LEU A 399 19.02 30.60 -7.29
CA LEU A 399 18.59 30.95 -8.64
C LEU A 399 19.64 31.82 -9.34
N ASP A 400 20.46 31.21 -10.19
CA ASP A 400 21.56 31.86 -10.91
C ASP A 400 21.07 32.35 -12.27
N ASN A 401 20.77 33.65 -12.41
CA ASN A 401 20.51 34.22 -13.73
C ASN A 401 21.84 34.66 -14.37
N ASP A 402 22.19 34.05 -15.50
CA ASP A 402 23.23 34.56 -16.38
C ASP A 402 22.78 35.92 -16.95
N ALA A 403 23.62 36.95 -16.88
CA ALA A 403 23.25 38.36 -17.14
C ALA A 403 22.80 38.66 -18.58
N ARG A 404 22.72 37.65 -19.44
CA ARG A 404 22.26 37.71 -20.85
C ARG A 404 20.95 36.97 -21.10
N ASP A 405 20.33 36.36 -20.09
CA ASP A 405 19.19 35.48 -20.30
C ASP A 405 17.84 36.23 -20.43
N LYS A 406 17.08 35.91 -21.48
CA LYS A 406 15.72 36.40 -21.76
C LYS A 406 14.67 35.44 -21.19
N SER A 407 14.96 34.79 -20.06
CA SER A 407 14.08 33.80 -19.46
C SER A 407 12.78 34.43 -18.93
N PRO A 408 11.67 33.66 -18.90
CA PRO A 408 10.37 34.13 -18.44
C PRO A 408 10.42 34.66 -17.00
N PRO A 409 9.50 35.54 -16.57
CA PRO A 409 9.46 36.04 -15.20
C PRO A 409 9.44 34.87 -14.22
N LEU A 410 10.27 34.95 -13.18
CA LEU A 410 10.32 33.96 -12.10
C LEU A 410 8.89 33.61 -11.66
N PRO A 411 8.58 32.32 -11.43
CA PRO A 411 7.29 31.93 -10.86
C PRO A 411 7.00 32.79 -9.63
N GLN A 412 5.74 33.13 -9.34
CA GLN A 412 5.42 33.83 -8.08
C GLN A 412 5.69 32.89 -6.89
N LEU A 413 6.94 32.87 -6.43
CA LEU A 413 7.39 32.11 -5.28
C LEU A 413 6.82 32.76 -4.02
N ARG A 414 6.24 31.95 -3.16
CA ARG A 414 5.70 32.39 -1.87
C ARG A 414 6.04 31.35 -0.81
N LYS A 415 6.22 31.81 0.42
CA LYS A 415 6.41 30.94 1.58
C LYS A 415 5.20 30.01 1.72
N GLY A 416 5.44 28.73 1.98
CA GLY A 416 4.42 27.67 2.03
C GLY A 416 3.98 27.12 0.68
N HIS A 417 4.51 27.61 -0.44
CA HIS A 417 4.29 26.98 -1.74
C HIS A 417 5.23 25.79 -1.94
N THR A 418 4.77 24.81 -2.71
CA THR A 418 5.63 23.75 -3.25
C THR A 418 6.38 24.27 -4.47
N VAL A 419 7.69 24.06 -4.53
CA VAL A 419 8.51 24.19 -5.73
C VAL A 419 8.73 22.82 -6.38
N ALA A 420 8.77 22.82 -7.71
CA ALA A 420 9.12 21.69 -8.54
C ALA A 420 10.33 22.09 -9.40
N VAL A 421 11.46 21.40 -9.22
CA VAL A 421 12.72 21.66 -9.93
C VAL A 421 13.02 20.47 -10.82
N LEU A 422 12.86 20.64 -12.13
CA LEU A 422 13.18 19.60 -13.10
C LEU A 422 14.69 19.43 -13.23
N TYR A 423 15.12 18.17 -13.25
CA TYR A 423 16.53 17.78 -13.34
C TYR A 423 17.43 18.41 -12.28
N ALA A 424 16.91 18.60 -11.06
CA ALA A 424 17.71 19.11 -9.95
C ALA A 424 18.99 18.25 -9.76
N GLN A 425 20.07 18.91 -9.38
CA GLN A 425 21.34 18.30 -9.05
C GLN A 425 21.81 18.86 -7.71
N ARG A 426 22.60 18.08 -6.98
CA ARG A 426 23.34 18.56 -5.82
C ARG A 426 24.52 19.39 -6.32
N CYS A 427 24.75 20.53 -5.67
CA CYS A 427 25.88 21.41 -5.91
C CYS A 427 26.71 21.54 -4.63
N GLY A 428 27.98 21.94 -4.77
CA GLY A 428 28.89 22.19 -3.64
C GLY A 428 29.80 21.00 -3.27
N ASP A 429 30.35 21.04 -2.06
CA ASP A 429 31.33 20.06 -1.55
C ASP A 429 30.70 19.09 -0.51
N ASP A 430 29.40 18.78 -0.67
CA ASP A 430 28.59 17.89 0.18
C ASP A 430 28.41 18.28 1.67
N SER A 431 28.98 19.40 2.12
CA SER A 431 28.87 19.85 3.51
C SER A 431 27.53 20.49 3.85
N GLU A 432 26.84 21.08 2.88
CA GLU A 432 25.55 21.75 3.05
C GLU A 432 24.59 21.32 1.92
N PRO A 433 23.30 21.06 2.19
CA PRO A 433 22.35 20.66 1.15
C PRO A 433 22.01 21.81 0.20
N GLU A 434 22.60 21.85 -1.00
CA GLU A 434 22.40 22.94 -1.97
C GLU A 434 21.99 22.43 -3.36
N ILE A 435 21.03 23.14 -3.98
CA ILE A 435 20.64 23.02 -5.39
C ILE A 435 20.83 24.40 -6.04
N SER A 436 21.70 24.51 -7.06
CA SER A 436 21.74 25.69 -7.92
C SER A 436 20.96 25.46 -9.22
N LEU A 437 20.18 26.46 -9.63
CA LEU A 437 19.41 26.43 -10.86
C LEU A 437 19.76 27.62 -11.76
N GLN A 438 20.41 27.32 -12.88
CA GLN A 438 20.77 28.31 -13.90
C GLN A 438 19.61 28.66 -14.83
N ASN A 439 18.67 27.72 -15.05
CA ASN A 439 17.54 27.91 -15.95
C ASN A 439 16.22 27.93 -15.17
N ALA A 440 15.69 29.13 -14.94
CA ALA A 440 14.44 29.34 -14.23
C ALA A 440 13.21 28.67 -14.89
N ALA A 441 13.26 28.30 -16.18
CA ALA A 441 12.17 27.60 -16.86
C ALA A 441 11.97 26.15 -16.34
N LEU A 442 12.99 25.58 -15.69
CA LEU A 442 12.92 24.27 -15.03
C LEU A 442 12.29 24.34 -13.63
N LEU A 443 12.02 25.56 -13.13
CA LEU A 443 11.36 25.80 -11.85
C LEU A 443 9.89 26.12 -12.03
N GLN A 444 9.07 25.52 -11.19
CA GLN A 444 7.68 25.92 -11.05
C GLN A 444 7.25 25.97 -9.60
N SER A 445 6.21 26.76 -9.30
CA SER A 445 5.66 26.90 -7.95
C SER A 445 4.14 26.90 -7.94
N ARG A 446 3.54 26.25 -6.94
CA ARG A 446 2.09 26.25 -6.69
C ARG A 446 1.77 26.42 -5.21
N ASN A 447 0.62 27.03 -4.96
CA ASN A 447 0.02 27.11 -3.63
C ASN A 447 -0.46 25.72 -3.17
N SER A 448 0.45 24.96 -2.57
CA SER A 448 0.16 23.69 -1.93
C SER A 448 1.22 23.38 -0.86
N LEU A 449 0.76 22.90 0.30
CA LEU A 449 1.63 22.38 1.35
C LEU A 449 2.11 20.98 0.96
N LEU A 450 3.42 20.78 0.90
CA LEU A 450 4.04 19.51 0.51
C LEU A 450 3.76 18.46 1.61
N LYS A 451 3.87 18.89 2.87
CA LYS A 451 3.68 18.07 4.07
C LYS A 451 2.25 17.63 4.32
N GLU A 452 1.23 18.39 3.90
CA GLU A 452 -0.17 17.93 4.01
C GLU A 452 -0.55 16.90 2.93
N LYS A 453 0.22 16.84 1.82
CA LYS A 453 -0.06 15.98 0.66
C LYS A 453 0.69 14.64 0.68
N LEU A 454 1.84 14.59 1.33
CA LEU A 454 2.67 13.39 1.48
C LEU A 454 2.47 12.64 2.80
N LYS A 455 1.64 13.16 3.71
CA LYS A 455 1.23 12.44 4.92
C LYS A 455 0.63 11.09 4.53
N ILE A 456 1.47 10.05 4.60
CA ILE A 456 1.07 8.80 5.24
C ILE A 456 0.42 9.27 6.55
N PRO A 457 -0.84 8.94 6.83
CA PRO A 457 -1.53 9.51 7.97
C PRO A 457 -0.76 9.18 9.25
N GLU A 458 0.03 10.14 9.72
CA GLU A 458 0.49 10.22 11.09
C GLU A 458 -0.78 10.37 11.91
N TYR A 459 -1.17 9.27 12.57
CA TYR A 459 -2.34 9.16 13.43
C TYR A 459 -3.70 9.35 12.73
N ALA A 460 -4.10 8.38 11.91
CA ALA A 460 -5.52 8.21 11.61
C ALA A 460 -6.24 7.48 12.76
N THR A 461 -6.71 8.25 13.75
CA THR A 461 -7.99 7.91 14.40
C THR A 461 -9.13 8.11 13.38
N PRO A 462 -10.24 7.36 13.50
CA PRO A 462 -11.17 7.16 12.39
C PRO A 462 -12.20 8.29 12.31
N VAL A 463 -11.95 9.34 11.51
CA VAL A 463 -13.03 10.21 11.02
C VAL A 463 -12.74 10.66 9.59
N GLU A 464 -13.65 10.29 8.70
CA GLU A 464 -13.77 10.76 7.32
C GLU A 464 -13.99 12.28 7.27
N ARG A 465 -13.35 12.98 6.31
CA ARG A 465 -14.01 13.91 5.36
C ARG A 465 -12.99 14.70 4.52
N ASN A 466 -13.42 14.99 3.30
CA ASN A 466 -12.89 15.97 2.32
C ASN A 466 -11.82 15.48 1.33
N GLN A 467 -12.31 14.79 0.29
CA GLN A 467 -11.56 14.11 -0.77
C GLN A 467 -11.70 14.83 -2.14
N HIS A 468 -11.61 16.17 -2.21
CA HIS A 468 -12.04 16.90 -3.42
C HIS A 468 -11.10 17.92 -4.10
N GLN A 469 -9.79 18.03 -3.78
CA GLN A 469 -8.97 19.10 -4.40
C GLN A 469 -7.53 18.74 -4.85
N TRP A 470 -7.22 17.47 -5.13
CA TRP A 470 -5.81 17.05 -4.99
C TRP A 470 -5.03 16.62 -6.25
N GLN A 471 -5.64 16.49 -7.44
CA GLN A 471 -4.90 16.02 -8.64
C GLN A 471 -4.65 17.07 -9.73
N ASN A 472 -5.18 18.28 -9.59
CA ASN A 472 -4.89 19.34 -10.55
C ASN A 472 -3.49 19.96 -10.36
N ALA A 473 -2.81 19.76 -9.21
CA ALA A 473 -1.59 20.54 -8.91
C ALA A 473 -0.31 20.01 -9.58
N ALA A 474 0.02 18.70 -9.46
CA ALA A 474 1.25 18.13 -10.04
C ALA A 474 1.17 17.96 -11.57
N GLY A 475 -0.01 17.55 -12.07
CA GLY A 475 -0.29 17.50 -13.51
C GLY A 475 -0.31 18.89 -14.15
N ALA A 476 -0.89 19.91 -13.50
CA ALA A 476 -0.88 21.28 -14.02
C ALA A 476 0.41 22.06 -13.75
N LEU A 477 1.32 21.52 -12.92
CA LEU A 477 2.71 21.99 -12.88
C LEU A 477 3.37 21.56 -14.20
N CYS A 478 3.52 20.27 -14.44
CA CYS A 478 4.29 19.80 -15.60
C CYS A 478 3.63 20.06 -16.96
N SER A 479 2.30 20.26 -17.05
CA SER A 479 1.60 20.50 -18.34
C SER A 479 1.89 21.86 -18.99
N GLY A 480 2.58 22.77 -18.30
CA GLY A 480 2.94 24.10 -18.83
C GLY A 480 4.25 24.13 -19.62
N ILE A 481 4.98 23.01 -19.67
CA ILE A 481 6.27 22.95 -20.36
C ILE A 481 6.03 22.35 -21.74
N ALA A 482 5.94 23.22 -22.74
CA ALA A 482 6.11 22.79 -24.12
C ALA A 482 7.57 22.33 -24.28
N ILE A 483 7.79 21.02 -24.19
CA ILE A 483 9.05 20.42 -24.64
C ILE A 483 8.96 20.40 -26.17
N SER A 484 9.52 21.42 -26.82
CA SER A 484 9.79 21.35 -28.25
C SER A 484 10.77 20.19 -28.48
N LYS A 485 10.40 19.33 -29.43
CA LYS A 485 11.04 18.05 -29.81
C LYS A 485 12.56 18.01 -29.71
#